data_AF-A0A382F716-F1
#
_entry.id   AF-A0A382F716-F1
#
_cell.length_a   1.000
_cell.length_b   1.000
_cell.length_c   1.000
_cell.angle_alpha   90.00
_cell.angle_beta   90.00
_cell.angle_gamma   90.00
#
_symmetry.space_group_name_H-M   'P 1'
#
loop_
_entity.id
_entity.type
_entity.pdbx_description
1 polymer ?
#
loop_
_entity_poly.entity_id
_entity_poly.type
_entity_poly.pdbx_seq_one_letter_code
_entity_poly.pdbx_strand_id
1 'polypeptide(L)'
;MKLLRSLTCLIITLQFAMAQFVNVQGVIRDNDSYSIPDGEYTITFKLYSTEGGGSSSWEEEQTLTVTNGVYGAALGTAEPLTSLDWETQLWLEIASINGASFSTSEALSPR
;
A
#
# COMPACT_ATOMS: atom_id res chain seq x y z
N MET A 1 44.97 -41.67 -24.15
CA MET A 1 43.68 -41.81 -23.46
C MET A 1 43.73 -41.02 -22.17
N LYS A 2 42.98 -39.92 -22.06
CA LYS A 2 42.47 -39.29 -20.81
C LYS A 2 41.76 -37.98 -21.19
N LEU A 3 40.68 -38.12 -21.96
CA LEU A 3 39.65 -37.08 -22.09
C LEU A 3 38.78 -37.17 -20.83
N LEU A 4 39.29 -36.68 -19.69
CA LEU A 4 38.47 -36.57 -18.48
C LEU A 4 37.73 -35.23 -18.56
N ARG A 5 36.51 -35.32 -19.06
CA ARG A 5 35.54 -34.24 -19.27
C ARG A 5 35.23 -33.60 -17.91
N SER A 6 35.68 -32.36 -17.71
CA SER A 6 35.31 -31.55 -16.54
C SER A 6 33.82 -31.23 -16.62
N LEU A 7 32.99 -32.01 -15.91
CA LEU A 7 31.57 -31.74 -15.76
C LEU A 7 31.41 -30.65 -14.70
N THR A 8 31.57 -29.40 -15.11
CA THR A 8 31.24 -28.24 -14.27
C THR A 8 29.72 -28.20 -14.11
N CYS A 9 29.21 -28.59 -12.95
CA CYS A 9 27.81 -28.45 -12.61
C CYS A 9 27.52 -26.97 -12.33
N LEU A 10 26.87 -26.29 -13.28
CA LEU A 10 26.36 -24.94 -13.09
C LEU A 10 25.14 -25.02 -12.17
N ILE A 11 25.32 -24.66 -10.90
CA ILE A 11 24.21 -24.54 -9.95
C ILE A 11 23.44 -23.27 -10.32
N ILE A 12 22.32 -23.44 -11.03
CA ILE A 12 21.38 -22.34 -11.28
C ILE A 12 20.53 -22.20 -10.03
N THR A 13 20.78 -21.16 -9.24
CA THR A 13 19.90 -20.77 -8.14
C THR A 13 18.67 -20.08 -8.71
N LEU A 14 17.51 -20.75 -8.67
CA LEU A 14 16.22 -20.06 -8.84
C LEU A 14 15.97 -19.22 -7.59
N GLN A 15 16.05 -17.90 -7.71
CA GLN A 15 15.57 -17.01 -6.66
C GLN A 15 14.03 -16.98 -6.74
N PHE A 16 13.37 -17.66 -5.81
CA PHE A 16 11.93 -17.56 -5.66
C PHE A 16 11.63 -16.38 -4.73
N ALA A 17 11.26 -15.24 -5.30
CA ALA A 17 10.78 -14.11 -4.50
C ALA A 17 9.33 -14.42 -4.08
N MET A 18 9.12 -14.77 -2.81
CA MET A 18 7.78 -14.84 -2.25
C MET A 18 7.25 -13.41 -2.18
N ALA A 19 6.12 -13.14 -2.85
CA ALA A 19 5.47 -11.85 -2.74
C ALA A 19 4.97 -11.69 -1.29
N GLN A 20 5.55 -10.72 -0.59
CA GLN A 20 5.18 -10.39 0.78
C GLN A 20 4.16 -9.26 0.75
N PHE A 21 3.10 -9.43 1.52
CA PHE A 21 2.04 -8.42 1.62
C PHE A 21 1.70 -8.16 3.08
N VAL A 22 1.36 -6.92 3.38
CA VAL A 22 0.83 -6.51 4.69
C VAL A 22 -0.61 -6.04 4.48
N ASN A 23 -1.55 -6.70 5.14
CA ASN A 23 -2.95 -6.28 5.09
C ASN A 23 -3.19 -5.19 6.13
N VAL A 24 -3.73 -4.06 5.68
CA VAL A 24 -4.11 -2.92 6.52
C VAL A 24 -5.58 -2.62 6.30
N GLN A 25 -6.32 -2.39 7.38
CA GLN A 25 -7.70 -1.95 7.33
C GLN A 25 -7.84 -0.69 8.18
N GLY A 26 -8.61 0.28 7.69
CA GLY A 26 -8.86 1.52 8.40
C GLY A 26 -10.26 2.05 8.14
N VAL A 27 -10.64 3.04 8.95
CA VAL A 27 -11.89 3.77 8.82
C VAL A 27 -11.56 5.24 8.58
N ILE A 28 -12.10 5.79 7.51
CA ILE A 28 -11.93 7.19 7.13
C ILE A 28 -13.23 7.93 7.49
N ARG A 29 -13.07 9.04 8.20
CA ARG A 29 -14.16 9.94 8.61
C ARG A 29 -13.89 11.35 8.12
N ASP A 30 -14.95 12.11 7.92
CA ASP A 30 -14.88 13.53 7.64
C ASP A 30 -14.62 14.36 8.93
N ASN A 31 -14.53 15.69 8.77
CA ASN A 31 -14.29 16.61 9.89
C ASN A 31 -15.44 16.64 10.91
N ASP A 32 -16.64 16.23 10.51
CA ASP A 32 -17.83 16.12 11.37
C ASP A 32 -17.96 14.73 12.02
N SER A 33 -16.93 13.87 11.85
CA SER A 33 -16.85 12.50 12.36
C SER A 33 -17.84 11.50 11.71
N TYR A 34 -18.44 11.85 10.57
CA TYR A 34 -19.23 10.90 9.79
C TYR A 34 -18.32 10.04 8.91
N SER A 35 -18.74 8.81 8.61
CA SER A 35 -18.07 7.98 7.62
C SER A 35 -18.11 8.68 6.26
N ILE A 36 -16.98 8.66 5.54
CA ILE A 36 -16.96 9.18 4.16
C ILE A 36 -17.89 8.35 3.26
N PRO A 37 -18.42 8.94 2.17
CA PRO A 37 -19.27 8.24 1.23
C PRO A 37 -18.63 6.98 0.64
N ASP A 38 -19.46 6.04 0.22
CA ASP A 38 -19.01 4.87 -0.53
C ASP A 38 -18.49 5.31 -1.90
N GLY A 39 -17.38 4.70 -2.33
CA GLY A 39 -16.79 5.01 -3.63
C GLY A 39 -15.34 4.55 -3.78
N GLU A 40 -14.73 4.91 -4.90
CA GLU A 40 -13.30 4.67 -5.11
C GLU A 40 -12.48 5.84 -4.59
N TYR A 41 -11.41 5.50 -3.87
CA TYR A 41 -10.45 6.42 -3.31
C TYR A 41 -9.03 5.95 -3.62
N THR A 42 -8.22 6.86 -4.16
CA THR A 42 -6.78 6.70 -4.29
C THR A 42 -6.13 7.09 -2.97
N ILE A 43 -5.48 6.12 -2.33
CA ILE A 43 -4.82 6.27 -1.04
C ILE A 43 -3.33 6.04 -1.24
N THR A 44 -2.51 6.99 -0.75
CA THR A 44 -1.05 6.88 -0.75
C THR A 44 -0.58 6.47 0.65
N PHE A 45 0.11 5.35 0.73
CA PHE A 45 0.72 4.81 1.94
C PHE A 45 2.22 5.08 1.93
N LYS A 46 2.79 5.43 3.09
CA LYS A 46 4.23 5.59 3.28
C LYS A 46 4.70 4.83 4.51
N LEU A 47 5.89 4.24 4.41
CA LEU A 47 6.58 3.62 5.53
C LEU A 47 7.85 4.39 5.87
N TYR A 48 8.08 4.59 7.18
CA TYR A 48 9.24 5.28 7.72
C TYR A 48 9.96 4.41 8.75
N SER A 49 11.28 4.57 8.83
CA SER A 49 12.13 3.96 9.86
C SER A 49 12.18 4.76 11.17
N THR A 50 11.59 5.96 11.20
CA THR A 50 11.59 6.88 12.35
C THR A 50 10.18 7.37 12.65
N GLU A 51 9.83 7.44 13.94
CA GLU A 51 8.49 7.82 14.41
C GLU A 51 8.08 9.24 13.98
N GLY A 52 9.02 10.19 14.03
CA GLY A 52 8.78 11.58 13.63
C GLY A 52 8.68 11.80 12.12
N GLY A 53 8.63 10.74 11.32
CA GLY A 53 8.72 10.79 9.86
C GLY A 53 10.14 11.09 9.38
N GLY A 54 10.27 11.55 8.13
CA GLY A 54 11.55 11.82 7.47
C GLY A 54 11.47 11.53 5.99
N SER A 55 12.57 11.04 5.40
CA SER A 55 12.51 10.43 4.06
C SER A 55 11.75 9.10 4.15
N SER A 56 10.72 8.92 3.34
CA SER A 56 10.02 7.63 3.26
C SER A 56 10.99 6.54 2.81
N SER A 57 10.95 5.41 3.50
CA SER A 57 11.71 4.21 3.10
C SER A 57 10.98 3.44 2.00
N TRP A 58 9.67 3.66 1.88
CA TRP A 58 8.79 3.07 0.89
C TRP A 58 7.51 3.88 0.75
N GLU A 59 6.92 3.86 -0.45
CA GLU A 59 5.70 4.56 -0.81
C GLU A 59 4.91 3.71 -1.80
N GLU A 60 3.60 3.63 -1.62
CA GLU A 60 2.69 2.92 -2.52
C GLU A 60 1.37 3.68 -2.66
N GLU A 61 0.89 3.78 -3.88
CA GLU A 61 -0.41 4.35 -4.19
C GLU A 61 -1.36 3.24 -4.66
N GLN A 62 -2.56 3.18 -4.07
CA GLN A 62 -3.59 2.22 -4.44
C GLN A 62 -4.95 2.90 -4.59
N THR A 63 -5.69 2.52 -5.63
CA THR A 63 -7.11 2.85 -5.74
C THR A 63 -7.94 1.74 -5.10
N LEU A 64 -8.67 2.10 -4.04
CA LEU A 64 -9.41 1.17 -3.18
C LEU A 64 -10.89 1.56 -3.15
N THR A 65 -11.76 0.55 -3.12
CA THR A 65 -13.18 0.76 -2.84
C THR A 65 -13.38 0.93 -1.33
N VAL A 66 -14.02 2.03 -0.94
CA VAL A 66 -14.41 2.33 0.43
C VAL A 66 -15.90 2.09 0.58
N THR A 67 -16.29 1.43 1.68
CA THR A 67 -17.70 1.17 2.00
C THR A 67 -17.95 1.43 3.48
N ASN A 68 -18.95 2.27 3.80
CA ASN A 68 -19.23 2.82 5.11
C ASN A 68 -17.99 3.47 5.77
N GLY A 69 -17.16 4.12 4.95
CA GLY A 69 -15.88 4.70 5.38
C GLY A 69 -14.78 3.67 5.65
N VAL A 70 -14.99 2.37 5.45
CA VAL A 70 -13.98 1.33 5.68
C VAL A 70 -13.22 1.01 4.39
N TYR A 71 -11.89 0.99 4.47
CA TYR A 71 -11.02 0.52 3.38
C TYR A 71 -10.18 -0.68 3.84
N GLY A 72 -9.83 -1.55 2.91
CA GLY A 72 -8.82 -2.60 3.10
C GLY A 72 -7.76 -2.52 2.01
N ALA A 73 -6.48 -2.53 2.40
CA ALA A 73 -5.34 -2.45 1.51
C ALA A 73 -4.42 -3.65 1.72
N ALA A 74 -3.93 -4.24 0.64
CA ALA A 74 -2.84 -5.21 0.68
C ALA A 74 -1.57 -4.50 0.22
N LEU A 75 -0.80 -3.98 1.17
CA LEU A 75 0.45 -3.28 0.89
C LEU A 75 1.48 -4.25 0.30
N GLY A 76 2.27 -3.79 -0.65
CA GLY A 76 3.23 -4.60 -1.37
C GLY A 76 2.74 -5.13 -2.72
N THR A 77 1.53 -4.79 -3.15
CA THR A 77 0.92 -5.30 -4.39
C THR A 77 1.28 -4.49 -5.62
N ALA A 78 1.32 -3.17 -5.51
CA ALA A 78 1.81 -2.28 -6.54
C ALA A 78 3.32 -2.01 -6.39
N GLU A 79 3.80 -1.84 -5.16
CA GLU A 79 5.22 -1.60 -4.86
C GLU A 79 5.79 -2.62 -3.88
N PRO A 80 6.67 -3.55 -4.30
CA PRO A 80 7.17 -4.62 -3.45
C PRO A 80 7.86 -4.11 -2.18
N LEU A 81 7.58 -4.75 -1.04
CA LEU A 81 8.18 -4.36 0.25
C LEU A 81 9.61 -4.90 0.47
N THR A 82 10.25 -5.47 -0.57
CA THR A 82 11.49 -6.24 -0.46
C THR A 82 12.72 -5.40 -0.12
N SER A 83 12.65 -4.08 -0.28
CA SER A 83 13.72 -3.13 0.05
C SER A 83 13.74 -2.68 1.51
N LEU A 84 12.73 -3.04 2.31
CA LEU A 84 12.58 -2.59 3.69
C LEU A 84 13.35 -3.47 4.68
N ASP A 85 13.89 -2.83 5.71
CA ASP A 85 14.51 -3.50 6.86
C ASP A 85 13.46 -3.81 7.93
N TRP A 86 12.98 -5.05 7.91
CA TRP A 86 11.96 -5.56 8.84
C TRP A 86 12.48 -5.88 10.24
N GLU A 87 13.80 -5.84 10.47
CA GLU A 87 14.38 -5.99 11.81
C GLU A 87 14.25 -4.69 12.63
N THR A 88 13.81 -3.61 12.00
CA THR A 88 13.56 -2.32 12.63
C THR A 88 12.06 -2.04 12.72
N GLN A 89 11.68 -1.19 13.68
CA GLN A 89 10.31 -0.72 13.79
C GLN A 89 10.00 0.24 12.64
N LEU A 90 8.96 -0.10 11.86
CA LEU A 90 8.45 0.73 10.79
C LEU A 90 7.16 1.43 11.21
N TRP A 91 6.97 2.64 10.71
CA TRP A 91 5.82 3.49 10.97
C TRP A 91 5.04 3.70 9.68
N LEU A 92 3.74 3.37 9.69
CA LEU A 92 2.85 3.54 8.56
C LEU A 92 2.13 4.89 8.65
N GLU A 93 2.15 5.63 7.55
CA GLU A 93 1.40 6.87 7.36
C GLU A 93 0.47 6.73 6.15
N ILE A 94 -0.71 7.32 6.26
CA ILE A 94 -1.56 7.62 5.11
C ILE A 94 -1.23 9.05 4.68
N ALA A 95 -0.45 9.19 3.60
CA ALA A 95 0.06 10.48 3.15
C ALA A 95 -0.99 11.30 2.39
N SER A 96 -1.89 10.63 1.65
CA SER A 96 -2.99 11.30 0.96
C SER A 96 -4.17 10.36 0.72
N ILE A 97 -5.37 10.94 0.68
CA ILE A 97 -6.61 10.27 0.29
C ILE A 97 -7.31 11.21 -0.71
N ASN A 98 -7.47 10.75 -1.95
CA ASN A 98 -8.14 11.48 -3.02
C ASN A 98 -9.25 10.59 -3.58
N GLY A 99 -10.47 11.09 -3.73
CA GLY A 99 -11.56 10.23 -4.18
C GLY A 99 -12.91 10.78 -3.79
N ALA A 100 -13.92 9.92 -3.82
CA ALA A 100 -15.32 10.24 -4.10
C ALA A 100 -15.73 11.68 -3.74
N SER A 101 -16.01 12.44 -4.81
CA SER A 101 -16.47 13.83 -4.76
C SER A 101 -17.55 14.01 -3.69
N PHE A 102 -17.32 14.94 -2.77
CA PHE A 102 -18.35 15.44 -1.87
C PHE A 102 -19.48 16.01 -2.73
N SER A 103 -20.55 15.25 -2.96
CA SER A 103 -21.70 15.73 -3.70
C SER A 103 -22.55 16.62 -2.78
N THR A 104 -22.06 17.81 -2.46
CA THR A 104 -22.93 18.88 -1.92
C THR A 104 -23.74 19.48 -3.07
N SER A 105 -24.64 18.71 -3.65
CA SER A 105 -25.70 19.23 -4.52
C SER A 105 -27.01 19.13 -3.77
N GLU A 106 -27.26 20.08 -2.88
CA GLU A 106 -28.59 20.32 -2.33
C GLU A 106 -29.44 20.97 -3.43
N ALA A 107 -30.48 20.28 -3.88
CA ALA A 107 -31.41 20.81 -4.86
C ALA A 107 -32.28 21.90 -4.21
N LEU A 108 -32.05 23.17 -4.56
CA LEU A 108 -32.98 24.26 -4.24
C LEU A 108 -34.31 23.99 -4.95
N SER A 109 -35.30 23.52 -4.19
CA SER A 109 -36.69 23.44 -4.67
C SER A 109 -37.26 24.86 -4.70
N PRO A 110 -37.64 25.41 -5.86
CA PRO A 110 -38.37 26.67 -5.90
C PRO A 110 -39.73 26.46 -5.22
N ARG A 111 -40.05 27.29 -4.22
CA ARG A 111 -41.42 27.44 -3.74
C ARG A 111 -42.22 28.31 -4.68
#